data_AF-A0A433QI80-F1
#
_entry.id   AF-A0A433QI80-F1
#
_cell.length_a   1.000
_cell.length_b   1.000
_cell.length_c   1.000
_cell.angle_alpha   90.00
_cell.angle_beta   90.00
_cell.angle_gamma   90.00
#
_symmetry.space_group_name_H-M   'P 1'
#
loop_
_entity.id
_entity.type
_entity.pdbx_description
1 polymer ?
#
loop_
_entity_poly.entity_id
_entity_poly.type
_entity_poly.pdbx_seq_one_letter_code
_entity_poly.pdbx_strand_id
1 'polypeptide(L)'
;MNMDVCDDLQALRSESVQYVVAPYEADAQLAYLSRTGKVDAVITEDSDLIVFGCERIIYKLDQYGACVEIRRDRFAAVTEVNFVGWTDELLRQMCILSGCDYLPSIPGMGLKTAHRMLRQLRTAEKVIRSVRMDGQLRVPPDYEKAFRRAELTFWYQRVYDLDARALTTVNPVPQGLDISEMDFLGPLLEPEVARGIATGDLNPITKEPIVDLTADASKDQENIALHARRKPVSPWLQRNKTFRPKPSTTPNAKSITNYFSILLVFRLD
;
A
#
# COMPACT_ATOMS: atom_id res chain seq x y z
N MET A 1 -15.80 0.27 14.90
CA MET A 1 -15.24 -0.95 14.30
C MET A 1 -15.93 -1.15 12.96
N ASN A 2 -15.21 -0.83 11.90
CA ASN A 2 -15.26 -1.29 10.51
C ASN A 2 -16.54 -2.01 10.02
N MET A 3 -17.57 -1.24 9.65
CA MET A 3 -18.66 -1.74 8.81
C MET A 3 -18.23 -1.78 7.32
N ASP A 4 -17.45 -0.79 6.90
CA ASP A 4 -17.14 -0.52 5.48
C ASP A 4 -16.32 -1.62 4.76
N VAL A 5 -15.37 -2.27 5.44
CA VAL A 5 -14.48 -3.27 4.80
C VAL A 5 -15.23 -4.55 4.42
N CYS A 6 -16.25 -4.93 5.20
CA CYS A 6 -17.07 -6.10 4.90
C CYS A 6 -17.94 -5.83 3.66
N ASP A 7 -18.54 -4.64 3.59
CA ASP A 7 -19.41 -4.22 2.49
C ASP A 7 -18.64 -4.17 1.15
N ASP A 8 -17.40 -3.66 1.14
CA ASP A 8 -16.58 -3.61 -0.07
C ASP A 8 -16.21 -5.03 -0.58
N LEU A 9 -15.77 -5.93 0.30
CA LEU A 9 -15.44 -7.31 -0.07
C LEU A 9 -16.69 -8.05 -0.59
N GLN A 10 -17.86 -7.79 -0.01
CA GLN A 10 -19.12 -8.36 -0.48
C GLN A 10 -19.48 -7.86 -1.88
N ALA A 11 -19.37 -6.55 -2.12
CA ALA A 11 -19.63 -5.98 -3.44
C ALA A 11 -18.73 -6.59 -4.52
N LEU A 12 -17.46 -6.80 -4.21
CA LEU A 12 -16.53 -7.45 -5.14
C LEU A 12 -16.90 -8.92 -5.39
N ARG A 13 -17.29 -9.65 -4.34
CA ARG A 13 -17.77 -11.03 -4.47
C ARG A 13 -19.03 -11.12 -5.32
N SER A 14 -20.00 -10.21 -5.14
CA SER A 14 -21.25 -10.21 -5.92
C SER A 14 -21.02 -9.89 -7.39
N GLU A 15 -20.08 -8.99 -7.67
CA GLU A 15 -19.70 -8.63 -9.05
C GLU A 15 -18.64 -9.59 -9.65
N SER A 16 -18.29 -10.67 -8.94
CA SER A 16 -17.28 -11.66 -9.37
C SER A 16 -15.92 -11.05 -9.71
N VAL A 17 -15.55 -9.95 -9.03
CA VAL A 17 -14.27 -9.27 -9.19
C VAL A 17 -13.22 -9.96 -8.33
N GLN A 18 -12.07 -10.28 -8.94
CA GLN A 18 -10.96 -10.91 -8.23
C GLN A 18 -10.28 -9.91 -7.29
N TYR A 19 -10.02 -10.35 -6.07
CA TYR A 19 -9.31 -9.57 -5.08
C TYR A 19 -8.36 -10.43 -4.25
N VAL A 20 -7.41 -9.77 -3.60
CA VAL A 20 -6.60 -10.32 -2.52
C VAL A 20 -6.45 -9.27 -1.43
N VAL A 21 -6.51 -9.67 -0.17
CA VAL A 21 -6.17 -8.77 0.94
C VAL A 21 -4.69 -8.97 1.27
N ALA A 22 -3.91 -7.89 1.20
CA ALA A 22 -2.51 -7.94 1.59
C ALA A 22 -2.38 -8.31 3.08
N PRO A 23 -1.38 -9.12 3.47
CA PRO A 23 -1.14 -9.42 4.89
C PRO A 23 -0.67 -8.18 5.67
N TYR A 24 -0.06 -7.22 4.98
CA TYR A 24 0.49 -5.98 5.51
C TYR A 24 0.13 -4.81 4.59
N GLU A 25 1.13 -4.16 3.98
CA GLU A 25 0.90 -3.04 3.07
C GLU A 25 0.50 -3.52 1.67
N ALA A 26 -0.51 -2.85 1.13
CA ALA A 26 -1.03 -3.15 -0.20
C ALA A 26 -0.03 -2.76 -1.30
N ASP A 27 0.79 -1.74 -1.08
CA ASP A 27 1.80 -1.27 -2.03
C ASP A 27 2.86 -2.36 -2.30
N ALA A 28 3.34 -3.01 -1.24
CA ALA A 28 4.23 -4.16 -1.34
C ALA A 28 3.57 -5.34 -2.08
N GLN A 29 2.30 -5.64 -1.76
CA GLN A 29 1.57 -6.72 -2.43
C GLN A 29 1.39 -6.44 -3.92
N LEU A 30 1.03 -5.21 -4.31
CA LEU A 30 0.91 -4.77 -5.69
C LEU A 30 2.23 -4.85 -6.44
N ALA A 31 3.31 -4.39 -5.82
CA ALA A 31 4.64 -4.47 -6.41
C ALA A 31 5.06 -5.93 -6.66
N TYR A 32 4.76 -6.83 -5.71
CA TYR A 32 4.99 -8.26 -5.89
C TYR A 32 4.16 -8.85 -7.05
N LEU A 33 2.86 -8.51 -7.14
CA LEU A 33 2.00 -8.97 -8.24
C LEU A 33 2.48 -8.45 -9.60
N SER A 34 2.92 -7.19 -9.67
CA SER A 34 3.50 -6.60 -10.88
C SER A 34 4.79 -7.31 -11.28
N ARG A 35 5.73 -7.48 -10.34
CA ARG A 35 7.02 -8.14 -10.58
C ARG A 35 6.87 -9.61 -11.00
N THR A 36 5.88 -10.31 -10.47
CA THR A 36 5.60 -11.73 -10.81
C THR A 36 4.73 -11.91 -12.04
N GLY A 37 4.36 -10.82 -12.73
CA GLY A 37 3.57 -10.87 -13.97
C GLY A 37 2.14 -11.32 -13.75
N LYS A 38 1.59 -11.12 -12.54
CA LYS A 38 0.18 -11.40 -12.23
C LYS A 38 -0.75 -10.25 -12.63
N VAL A 39 -0.20 -9.04 -12.78
CA VAL A 39 -0.90 -7.85 -13.29
C VAL A 39 -0.04 -7.12 -14.33
N ASP A 40 -0.70 -6.48 -15.29
CA ASP A 40 -0.04 -5.69 -16.33
C ASP A 40 0.21 -4.23 -15.93
N ALA A 41 -0.59 -3.72 -14.99
CA ALA A 41 -0.48 -2.38 -14.45
C ALA A 41 -1.09 -2.30 -13.05
N VAL A 42 -0.64 -1.34 -12.25
CA VAL A 42 -1.19 -1.05 -10.92
C VAL A 42 -1.87 0.32 -10.95
N ILE A 43 -3.13 0.38 -10.54
CA ILE A 43 -3.86 1.64 -10.36
C ILE A 43 -3.69 2.07 -8.90
N THR A 44 -3.14 3.27 -8.67
CA THR A 44 -2.94 3.80 -7.32
C THR A 44 -2.77 5.33 -7.35
N GLU A 45 -3.13 5.98 -6.24
CA GLU A 45 -2.77 7.38 -5.97
C GLU A 45 -1.53 7.51 -5.08
N ASP A 46 -0.94 6.38 -4.67
CA ASP A 46 0.29 6.35 -3.89
C ASP A 46 1.54 6.33 -4.79
N SER A 47 2.51 7.18 -4.47
CA SER A 47 3.79 7.24 -5.18
C SER A 47 4.78 6.16 -4.74
N ASP A 48 4.55 5.48 -3.62
CA ASP A 48 5.50 4.52 -3.05
C ASP A 48 5.71 3.30 -3.96
N LEU A 49 4.75 2.98 -4.83
CA LEU A 49 4.87 1.92 -5.85
C LEU A 49 6.04 2.16 -6.82
N ILE A 50 6.42 3.43 -7.03
CA ILE A 50 7.62 3.76 -7.82
C ILE A 50 8.88 3.27 -7.11
N VAL A 51 8.90 3.35 -5.79
CA VAL A 51 10.04 2.99 -4.92
C VAL A 51 10.13 1.47 -4.75
N PHE A 52 8.99 0.80 -4.58
CA PHE A 52 8.89 -0.65 -4.61
C PHE A 52 9.23 -1.25 -5.98
N GLY A 53 9.14 -0.45 -7.03
CA GLY A 53 9.59 -0.82 -8.35
C GLY A 53 8.54 -1.50 -9.22
N CYS A 54 7.30 -1.02 -9.15
CA CYS A 54 6.28 -1.42 -10.09
C CYS A 54 6.64 -0.95 -11.52
N GLU A 55 6.46 -1.82 -12.51
CA GLU A 55 6.87 -1.54 -13.89
C GLU A 55 5.96 -0.51 -14.58
N ARG A 56 4.66 -0.59 -14.31
CA ARG A 56 3.62 0.22 -14.93
C ARG A 56 2.58 0.62 -13.90
N ILE A 57 2.43 1.93 -13.70
CA ILE A 57 1.52 2.52 -12.72
C ILE A 57 0.54 3.44 -13.47
N ILE A 58 -0.74 3.34 -13.15
CA ILE A 58 -1.81 4.22 -13.61
C ILE A 58 -2.19 5.11 -12.43
N TYR A 59 -1.93 6.41 -12.58
CA TYR A 59 -2.09 7.43 -11.55
C TYR A 59 -3.20 8.40 -11.94
N LYS A 60 -3.96 8.96 -10.98
CA LYS A 60 -5.04 9.93 -11.23
C LYS A 60 -6.08 9.42 -12.23
N LEU A 61 -6.48 8.16 -12.10
CA LEU A 61 -7.53 7.59 -12.95
C LEU A 61 -8.89 8.19 -12.55
N ASP A 62 -9.53 8.91 -13.46
CA ASP A 62 -10.87 9.44 -13.26
C ASP A 62 -11.97 8.46 -13.73
N GLN A 63 -13.22 8.78 -13.38
CA GLN A 63 -14.39 7.97 -13.75
C GLN A 63 -14.66 7.86 -15.26
N TYR A 64 -14.00 8.69 -16.08
CA TYR A 64 -14.12 8.69 -17.53
C TYR A 64 -12.91 7.99 -18.21
N GLY A 65 -11.97 7.47 -17.42
CA GLY A 65 -10.79 6.75 -17.90
C GLY A 65 -9.58 7.62 -18.21
N ALA A 66 -9.63 8.93 -17.96
CA ALA A 66 -8.45 9.77 -18.09
C ALA A 66 -7.47 9.49 -16.94
N CYS A 67 -6.19 9.34 -17.25
CA CYS A 67 -5.17 9.01 -16.27
C CYS A 67 -3.78 9.50 -16.69
N VAL A 68 -2.83 9.40 -15.76
CA VAL A 68 -1.40 9.58 -15.97
C VAL A 68 -0.72 8.22 -15.87
N GLU A 69 -0.12 7.78 -16.97
CA GLU A 69 0.67 6.55 -17.00
C GLU A 69 2.12 6.84 -16.60
N ILE A 70 2.62 6.12 -15.60
CA ILE A 70 4.03 6.12 -15.20
C ILE A 70 4.61 4.75 -15.57
N ARG A 71 5.67 4.76 -16.39
CA ARG A 71 6.38 3.55 -16.78
C ARG A 71 7.84 3.63 -16.39
N ARG A 72 8.33 2.56 -15.76
CA ARG A 72 9.70 2.47 -15.26
C ARG A 72 10.74 2.57 -16.37
N ASP A 73 10.48 1.91 -17.50
CA ASP A 73 11.34 1.95 -18.69
C ASP A 73 11.45 3.34 -19.35
N ARG A 74 10.59 4.30 -18.97
CA ARG A 74 10.61 5.68 -19.46
C ARG A 74 11.24 6.68 -18.48
N PHE A 75 11.76 6.26 -17.32
CA PHE A 75 12.34 7.19 -16.34
C PHE A 75 13.52 8.00 -16.89
N ALA A 76 14.30 7.41 -17.81
CA ALA A 76 15.40 8.13 -18.47
C ALA A 76 14.92 9.29 -19.37
N ALA A 77 13.63 9.34 -19.73
CA ALA A 77 13.04 10.42 -20.52
C ALA A 77 12.63 11.64 -19.68
N VAL A 78 12.69 11.56 -18.35
CA VAL A 78 12.38 12.69 -17.45
C VAL A 78 13.44 13.78 -17.60
N THR A 79 13.01 15.00 -17.92
CA THR A 79 13.91 16.12 -18.23
C THR A 79 14.20 17.03 -17.04
N GLU A 80 13.28 17.13 -16.07
CA GLU A 80 13.44 17.99 -14.89
C GLU A 80 14.55 17.49 -13.95
N VAL A 81 14.69 16.17 -13.85
CA VAL A 81 15.70 15.49 -13.04
C VAL A 81 16.34 14.41 -13.90
N ASN A 82 17.64 14.52 -14.14
CA ASN A 82 18.35 13.60 -15.02
C ASN A 82 18.59 12.25 -14.33
N PHE A 83 17.83 11.23 -14.77
CA PHE A 83 17.96 9.83 -14.35
C PHE A 83 18.78 8.97 -15.33
N VAL A 84 19.41 9.55 -16.35
CA VAL A 84 20.30 8.78 -17.25
C VAL A 84 21.43 8.15 -16.44
N GLY A 85 21.56 6.83 -16.51
CA GLY A 85 22.52 6.04 -15.75
C GLY A 85 22.17 5.82 -14.27
N TRP A 86 20.91 6.05 -13.89
CA TRP A 86 20.40 5.68 -12.56
C TRP A 86 19.92 4.24 -12.56
N THR A 87 20.17 3.56 -11.44
CA THR A 87 19.61 2.25 -11.13
C THR A 87 18.40 2.43 -10.20
N ASP A 88 17.58 1.38 -10.10
CA ASP A 88 16.48 1.33 -9.15
C ASP A 88 16.93 1.46 -7.70
N GLU A 89 18.11 0.92 -7.38
CA GLU A 89 18.74 1.10 -6.08
C GLU A 89 19.00 2.58 -5.78
N LEU A 90 19.57 3.34 -6.73
CA LEU A 90 19.81 4.77 -6.55
C LEU A 90 18.50 5.54 -6.39
N LEU A 91 17.47 5.21 -7.19
CA LEU A 91 16.16 5.83 -7.09
C LEU A 91 15.53 5.58 -5.71
N ARG A 92 15.54 4.32 -5.25
CA ARG A 92 15.03 3.94 -3.93
C ARG A 92 15.79 4.65 -2.81
N GLN A 93 17.12 4.68 -2.88
CA GLN A 93 17.95 5.38 -1.90
C GLN A 93 17.66 6.89 -1.89
N MET A 94 17.40 7.49 -3.05
CA MET A 94 17.03 8.90 -3.15
C MET A 94 15.71 9.18 -2.44
N CYS A 95 14.68 8.35 -2.66
CA CYS A 95 13.38 8.51 -2.02
C CYS A 95 13.47 8.34 -0.49
N ILE A 96 14.20 7.31 -0.02
CA ILE A 96 14.40 7.11 1.43
C ILE A 96 15.18 8.29 2.05
N LEU A 97 16.23 8.80 1.39
CA LEU A 97 16.98 9.96 1.87
C LEU A 97 16.13 11.23 1.94
N SER A 98 15.19 11.41 1.00
CA SER A 98 14.26 12.53 0.99
C SER A 98 13.10 12.42 1.98
N GLY A 99 13.01 11.30 2.70
CA GLY A 99 11.94 11.00 3.64
C GLY A 99 10.87 10.11 3.02
N CYS A 100 10.45 9.11 3.78
CA CYS A 100 9.36 8.18 3.48
C CYS A 100 8.68 7.76 4.79
N ASP A 101 7.63 6.96 4.71
CA ASP A 101 6.88 6.52 5.88
C ASP A 101 7.71 5.66 6.86
N TYR A 102 8.75 4.99 6.36
CA TYR A 102 9.63 4.16 7.20
C TYR A 102 10.78 4.96 7.86
N LEU A 103 11.13 6.13 7.31
CA LEU A 103 12.25 6.95 7.78
C LEU A 103 12.03 8.42 7.43
N PRO A 104 11.92 9.32 8.42
CA PRO A 104 11.93 10.76 8.14
C PRO A 104 13.27 11.19 7.53
N SER A 105 13.25 12.16 6.63
CA SER A 105 14.45 12.72 6.02
C SER A 105 15.40 13.32 7.05
N ILE A 106 16.70 13.39 6.73
CA ILE A 106 17.61 14.33 7.40
C ILE A 106 17.06 15.75 7.19
N PRO A 107 16.91 16.60 8.23
CA PRO A 107 16.41 17.96 8.05
C PRO A 107 17.21 18.73 6.99
N GLY A 108 16.51 19.23 5.96
CA GLY A 108 17.11 19.88 4.78
C GLY A 108 17.46 18.94 3.61
N MET A 109 17.24 17.63 3.75
CA MET A 109 17.42 16.63 2.70
C MET A 109 16.10 16.38 1.96
N GLY A 110 15.85 17.14 0.88
CA GLY A 110 14.76 16.85 -0.06
C GLY A 110 15.23 16.07 -1.30
N LEU A 111 14.30 15.70 -2.18
CA LEU A 111 14.56 14.93 -3.41
C LEU A 111 15.70 15.50 -4.27
N LYS A 112 15.72 16.82 -4.52
CA LYS A 112 16.77 17.47 -5.33
C LYS A 112 18.15 17.39 -4.66
N THR A 113 18.20 17.54 -3.34
CA THR A 113 19.46 17.45 -2.58
C THR A 113 19.96 16.01 -2.56
N ALA A 114 19.08 15.05 -2.26
CA ALA A 114 19.40 13.62 -2.28
C ALA A 114 19.88 13.16 -3.66
N HIS A 115 19.18 13.58 -4.73
CA HIS A 115 19.56 13.30 -6.11
C HIS A 115 20.97 13.77 -6.44
N ARG A 116 21.26 15.05 -6.16
CA ARG A 116 22.58 15.66 -6.40
C ARG A 116 23.70 14.91 -5.67
N MET A 117 23.48 14.56 -4.40
CA MET A 117 24.49 13.88 -3.59
C MET A 117 24.70 12.43 -4.05
N LEU A 118 23.64 11.70 -4.38
CA LEU A 118 23.75 10.33 -4.91
C LEU A 118 24.38 10.28 -6.31
N ARG A 119 24.14 11.28 -7.16
CA ARG A 119 24.81 11.39 -8.47
C ARG A 119 26.33 11.44 -8.31
N GLN A 120 26.83 12.08 -7.26
CA GLN A 120 28.25 12.24 -6.96
C GLN A 120 28.82 11.03 -6.19
N LEU A 121 28.15 10.61 -5.12
CA LEU A 121 28.66 9.65 -4.15
C LEU A 121 28.25 8.20 -4.42
N ARG A 122 27.21 7.98 -5.22
CA ARG A 122 26.71 6.69 -5.72
C ARG A 122 26.10 5.73 -4.69
N THR A 123 26.19 6.01 -3.39
CA THR A 123 25.50 5.20 -2.37
C THR A 123 25.02 6.07 -1.21
N ALA A 124 23.92 5.67 -0.57
CA ALA A 124 23.36 6.36 0.59
C ALA A 124 24.32 6.41 1.78
N GLU A 125 25.12 5.36 2.02
CA GLU A 125 26.09 5.34 3.12
C GLU A 125 27.14 6.43 2.94
N LYS A 126 27.66 6.59 1.71
CA LYS A 126 28.60 7.67 1.40
C LYS A 126 27.96 9.04 1.56
N VAL A 127 26.70 9.21 1.14
CA VAL A 127 25.95 10.45 1.35
C VAL A 127 25.81 10.75 2.85
N ILE A 128 25.32 9.80 3.65
CA ILE A 128 25.11 9.98 5.09
C ILE A 128 26.42 10.32 5.81
N ARG A 129 27.53 9.64 5.46
CA ARG A 129 28.86 9.93 6.02
C ARG A 129 29.36 11.32 5.62
N SER A 130 29.24 11.68 4.34
CA SER A 130 29.64 13.00 3.85
C SER A 130 28.87 14.12 4.54
N VAL A 131 27.54 13.98 4.67
CA VAL A 131 26.68 14.97 5.36
C VAL A 131 27.07 15.10 6.82
N ARG A 132 27.35 13.98 7.49
CA ARG A 132 27.78 13.96 8.90
C ARG A 132 29.13 14.67 9.10
N MET A 133 30.06 14.55 8.16
CA MET A 133 31.37 15.20 8.22
C MET A 133 31.33 16.70 7.87
N ASP A 134 30.51 17.09 6.89
CA ASP A 134 30.36 18.49 6.46
C ASP A 134 29.69 19.36 7.55
N GLY A 135 28.84 18.76 8.38
CA GLY A 135 28.25 19.41 9.55
C GLY A 135 27.15 20.45 9.24
N GLN A 136 26.88 20.73 7.97
CA GLN A 136 25.83 21.66 7.54
C GLN A 136 24.41 21.14 7.84
N LEU A 137 24.19 19.83 7.70
CA LEU A 137 22.91 19.19 8.06
C LEU A 137 23.09 18.31 9.29
N ARG A 138 22.14 18.39 10.22
CA ARG A 138 22.15 17.60 11.44
C ARG A 138 21.62 16.19 11.16
N VAL A 139 22.53 15.23 10.98
CA VAL A 139 22.18 13.81 10.84
C VAL A 139 21.70 13.26 12.19
N PRO A 140 20.48 12.68 12.28
CA PRO A 140 20.02 12.04 13.50
C PRO A 140 20.94 10.90 13.96
N PRO A 141 21.02 10.62 15.28
CA PRO A 141 21.63 9.40 15.78
C PRO A 141 21.03 8.16 15.10
N ASP A 142 21.84 7.12 14.87
CA ASP A 142 21.42 5.85 14.27
C ASP A 142 20.76 5.91 12.89
N TYR A 143 20.80 7.06 12.21
CA TYR A 143 20.16 7.24 10.90
C TYR A 143 20.62 6.20 9.86
N GLU A 144 21.88 5.79 9.87
CA GLU A 144 22.42 4.78 8.95
C GLU A 144 21.77 3.40 9.17
N LYS A 145 21.52 3.02 10.44
CA LYS A 145 20.80 1.80 10.79
C LYS A 145 19.32 1.89 10.42
N ALA A 146 18.69 3.02 10.70
CA ALA A 146 17.30 3.27 10.34
C ALA A 146 17.09 3.28 8.82
N PHE A 147 18.04 3.85 8.07
CA PHE A 147 18.08 3.83 6.61
C PHE A 147 18.15 2.42 6.08
N ARG A 148 19.06 1.60 6.62
CA ARG A 148 19.15 0.19 6.24
C ARG A 148 17.84 -0.56 6.51
N ARG A 149 17.17 -0.25 7.63
CA ARG A 149 15.86 -0.83 7.95
C ARG A 149 14.80 -0.46 6.90
N ALA A 150 14.69 0.82 6.54
CA ALA A 150 13.75 1.30 5.51
C ALA A 150 14.04 0.67 4.14
N GLU A 151 15.32 0.56 3.77
CA GLU A 151 15.73 -0.13 2.55
C GLU A 151 15.34 -1.61 2.53
N LEU A 152 15.52 -2.32 3.64
CA LEU A 152 15.08 -3.71 3.78
C LEU A 152 13.55 -3.81 3.72
N THR A 153 12.79 -2.87 4.28
CA THR A 153 11.32 -2.84 4.18
C THR A 153 10.87 -2.74 2.73
N PHE A 154 11.32 -1.74 1.97
CA PHE A 154 10.97 -1.62 0.55
C PHE A 154 11.33 -2.86 -0.28
N TRP A 155 12.39 -3.57 0.08
CA TRP A 155 12.88 -4.69 -0.72
C TRP A 155 12.30 -6.05 -0.33
N TYR A 156 12.05 -6.27 0.98
CA TYR A 156 11.73 -7.58 1.55
C TYR A 156 10.50 -7.59 2.46
N GLN A 157 9.64 -6.56 2.42
CA GLN A 157 8.37 -6.62 3.13
C GLN A 157 7.61 -7.91 2.75
N ARG A 158 7.00 -8.53 3.75
CA ARG A 158 6.28 -9.78 3.57
C ARG A 158 4.98 -9.54 2.82
N VAL A 159 4.68 -10.41 1.88
CA VAL A 159 3.51 -10.38 1.00
C VAL A 159 2.96 -11.79 0.85
N TYR A 160 1.77 -11.93 0.30
CA TYR A 160 1.14 -13.22 0.06
C TYR A 160 1.33 -13.69 -1.38
N ASP A 161 1.82 -14.92 -1.54
CA ASP A 161 1.94 -15.60 -2.83
C ASP A 161 0.65 -16.37 -3.14
N LEU A 162 -0.01 -16.03 -4.25
CA LEU A 162 -1.27 -16.64 -4.65
C LEU A 162 -1.12 -18.11 -5.11
N ASP A 163 0.04 -18.49 -5.65
CA ASP A 163 0.27 -19.84 -6.16
C ASP A 163 0.76 -20.76 -5.04
N ALA A 164 1.75 -20.30 -4.26
CA ALA A 164 2.27 -21.04 -3.12
C ALA A 164 1.30 -21.04 -1.92
N ARG A 165 0.34 -20.11 -1.90
CA ARG A 165 -0.64 -19.92 -0.82
C ARG A 165 0.02 -19.74 0.56
N ALA A 166 1.08 -18.96 0.58
CA ALA A 166 1.90 -18.73 1.76
C ALA A 166 2.51 -17.32 1.74
N LEU A 167 3.04 -16.89 2.89
CA LEU A 167 3.84 -15.67 2.92
C LEU A 167 5.15 -15.87 2.16
N THR A 168 5.54 -14.82 1.46
CA THR A 168 6.84 -14.63 0.81
C THR A 168 7.26 -13.17 1.01
N THR A 169 8.25 -12.70 0.25
CA THR A 169 8.72 -11.31 0.26
C THR A 169 8.56 -10.66 -1.11
N VAL A 170 8.48 -9.32 -1.15
CA VAL A 170 8.37 -8.56 -2.42
C VAL A 170 9.43 -9.02 -3.43
N ASN A 171 10.70 -9.02 -3.01
CA ASN A 171 11.82 -9.55 -3.79
C ASN A 171 12.42 -10.80 -3.12
N PRO A 172 13.05 -11.72 -3.89
CA PRO A 172 13.73 -12.88 -3.33
C PRO A 172 14.84 -12.49 -2.35
N VAL A 173 14.85 -13.12 -1.18
CA VAL A 173 15.89 -12.90 -0.17
C VAL A 173 17.21 -13.56 -0.63
N PRO A 174 18.34 -12.82 -0.64
CA PRO A 174 19.63 -13.37 -1.04
C PRO A 174 20.13 -14.41 -0.05
N GLN A 175 20.93 -15.36 -0.54
CA GLN A 175 21.55 -16.38 0.30
C GLN A 175 22.42 -15.73 1.39
N GLY A 176 22.20 -16.14 2.64
CA GLY A 176 22.95 -15.65 3.81
C GLY A 176 22.34 -14.45 4.53
N LEU A 177 21.24 -13.88 4.03
CA LEU A 177 20.46 -12.90 4.78
C LEU A 177 19.33 -13.60 5.55
N ASP A 178 19.45 -13.68 6.88
CA ASP A 178 18.38 -14.14 7.74
C ASP A 178 17.43 -12.98 8.06
N ILE A 179 16.15 -13.15 7.70
CA ILE A 179 15.08 -12.18 7.95
C ILE A 179 14.02 -12.69 8.92
N SER A 180 14.21 -13.89 9.50
CA SER A 180 13.22 -14.55 10.35
C SER A 180 12.81 -13.69 11.54
N GLU A 181 13.77 -13.04 12.20
CA GLU A 181 13.55 -12.15 13.36
C GLU A 181 13.31 -10.68 12.98
N MET A 182 13.19 -10.36 11.69
CA MET A 182 12.96 -8.99 11.21
C MET A 182 11.46 -8.67 11.15
N ASP A 183 10.82 -8.51 12.31
CA ASP A 183 9.37 -8.21 12.42
C ASP A 183 8.96 -6.91 11.73
N PHE A 184 9.89 -5.97 11.57
CA PHE A 184 9.63 -4.72 10.84
C PHE A 184 9.38 -4.92 9.34
N LEU A 185 9.63 -6.14 8.80
CA LEU A 185 9.23 -6.54 7.45
C LEU A 185 7.77 -7.03 7.40
N GLY A 186 7.03 -6.94 8.51
CA GLY A 186 5.76 -7.61 8.73
C GLY A 186 6.02 -8.99 9.36
N PRO A 187 5.51 -9.31 10.57
CA PRO A 187 5.81 -10.57 11.24
C PRO A 187 5.51 -11.85 10.42
N LEU A 188 6.00 -13.00 10.87
CA LEU A 188 5.55 -14.27 10.29
C LEU A 188 4.09 -14.54 10.69
N LEU A 189 3.34 -15.14 9.77
CA LEU A 189 1.99 -15.63 9.99
C LEU A 189 1.95 -17.10 9.66
N GLU A 190 1.19 -17.86 10.44
CA GLU A 190 0.86 -19.25 10.10
C GLU A 190 0.16 -19.31 8.73
N PRO A 191 0.41 -20.34 7.92
CA PRO A 191 -0.14 -20.44 6.56
C PRO A 191 -1.66 -20.29 6.51
N GLU A 192 -2.38 -20.86 7.48
CA GLU A 192 -3.83 -20.78 7.60
C GLU A 192 -4.30 -19.33 7.85
N VAL A 193 -3.58 -18.60 8.69
CA VAL A 193 -3.89 -17.19 9.01
C VAL A 193 -3.61 -16.31 7.79
N ALA A 194 -2.45 -16.50 7.16
CA ALA A 194 -2.10 -15.76 5.94
C ALA A 194 -3.13 -16.00 4.82
N ARG A 195 -3.56 -17.25 4.63
CA ARG A 195 -4.60 -17.61 3.66
C ARG A 195 -5.94 -16.98 4.02
N GLY A 196 -6.36 -17.07 5.28
CA GLY A 196 -7.63 -16.48 5.74
C GLY A 196 -7.66 -14.96 5.59
N ILE A 197 -6.52 -14.29 5.80
CA ILE A 197 -6.39 -12.87 5.49
C ILE A 197 -6.54 -12.67 3.99
N ALA A 198 -5.74 -13.35 3.16
CA ALA A 198 -5.72 -13.17 1.71
C ALA A 198 -7.09 -13.36 1.04
N THR A 199 -7.92 -14.27 1.54
CA THR A 199 -9.30 -14.52 1.05
C THR A 199 -10.34 -13.53 1.60
N GLY A 200 -9.96 -12.68 2.55
CA GLY A 200 -10.86 -11.75 3.23
C GLY A 200 -11.76 -12.42 4.28
N ASP A 201 -11.36 -13.58 4.80
CA ASP A 201 -12.07 -14.27 5.88
C ASP A 201 -11.59 -13.81 7.26
N LEU A 202 -10.33 -13.38 7.37
CA LEU A 202 -9.71 -12.85 8.59
C LEU A 202 -9.29 -11.40 8.41
N ASN A 203 -9.42 -10.61 9.47
CA ASN A 203 -8.93 -9.24 9.49
C ASN A 203 -7.38 -9.23 9.53
N PRO A 204 -6.67 -8.49 8.65
CA PRO A 204 -5.20 -8.48 8.63
C PRO A 204 -4.55 -7.94 9.91
N ILE A 205 -5.25 -7.11 10.69
CA ILE A 205 -4.74 -6.53 11.94
C ILE A 205 -5.06 -7.44 13.12
N THR A 206 -6.35 -7.75 13.34
CA THR A 206 -6.77 -8.52 14.53
C THR A 206 -6.61 -10.02 14.38
N LYS A 207 -6.55 -10.52 13.13
CA LYS A 207 -6.51 -11.95 12.76
C LYS A 207 -7.77 -12.71 13.17
N GLU A 208 -8.82 -11.98 13.55
CA GLU A 208 -10.13 -12.53 13.88
C GLU A 208 -11.01 -12.62 12.62
N PRO A 209 -12.01 -13.52 12.60
CA PRO A 209 -12.95 -13.62 11.51
C PRO A 209 -13.64 -12.29 11.20
N ILE A 210 -13.73 -11.93 9.92
CA ILE A 210 -14.54 -10.81 9.46
C ILE A 210 -16.00 -11.26 9.52
N VAL A 211 -16.74 -10.74 10.51
CA VAL A 211 -18.15 -11.09 10.70
C VAL A 211 -19.00 -10.28 9.73
N ASP A 212 -19.75 -11.00 8.90
CA ASP A 212 -20.77 -10.43 8.03
C ASP A 212 -22.04 -10.13 8.83
N LEU A 213 -22.26 -8.86 9.17
CA LEU A 213 -23.47 -8.42 9.88
C LEU A 213 -24.69 -8.28 8.95
N THR A 214 -24.52 -8.34 7.63
CA THR A 214 -25.63 -8.23 6.66
C THR A 214 -26.25 -9.59 6.34
N ALA A 215 -25.48 -10.68 6.43
CA ALA A 215 -26.00 -12.03 6.23
C ALA A 215 -27.07 -12.43 7.26
N ASP A 216 -26.94 -12.00 8.53
CA ASP A 216 -27.93 -12.29 9.56
C ASP A 216 -29.21 -11.46 9.43
N ALA A 217 -29.13 -10.24 8.87
CA ALA A 217 -30.30 -9.42 8.58
C ALA A 217 -31.25 -10.04 7.54
N SER A 218 -30.71 -10.86 6.62
CA SER A 218 -31.51 -11.57 5.62
C SER A 218 -32.35 -12.71 6.22
N LYS A 219 -31.87 -13.36 7.29
CA LYS A 219 -32.60 -14.41 8.02
C LYS A 219 -33.69 -13.83 8.91
N ASP A 220 -33.46 -12.64 9.47
CA ASP A 220 -34.49 -11.92 10.23
C ASP A 220 -35.59 -11.35 9.31
N GLN A 221 -35.24 -10.92 8.10
CA GLN A 221 -36.24 -10.49 7.10
C GLN A 221 -37.13 -11.65 6.62
N GLU A 222 -36.63 -12.88 6.51
CA GLU A 222 -37.46 -14.06 6.20
C GLU A 222 -38.47 -14.37 7.32
N ASN A 223 -38.07 -14.20 8.59
CA ASN A 223 -38.98 -14.35 9.74
C ASN A 223 -39.99 -13.20 9.87
N ILE A 224 -39.61 -11.97 9.51
CA ILE A 224 -40.50 -10.80 9.50
C ILE A 224 -41.47 -10.85 8.30
N ALA A 225 -41.05 -11.37 7.14
CA ALA A 225 -41.87 -11.51 5.94
C ALA A 225 -43.04 -12.50 6.12
N LEU A 226 -42.92 -13.48 7.01
CA LEU A 226 -44.05 -14.33 7.39
C LEU A 226 -45.12 -13.59 8.22
N HIS A 227 -44.75 -12.53 8.94
CA HIS A 227 -45.66 -11.78 9.83
C HIS A 227 -46.18 -10.46 9.23
N ALA A 228 -45.58 -9.95 8.15
CA ALA A 228 -45.97 -8.70 7.51
C ALA A 228 -46.97 -8.86 6.36
N ARG A 229 -47.91 -9.81 6.43
CA ARG A 229 -49.15 -9.72 5.65
C ARG A 229 -50.11 -8.75 6.34
N ARG A 230 -49.93 -7.44 6.14
CA ARG A 230 -51.01 -6.42 6.08
C ARG A 230 -50.49 -4.98 5.98
N LYS A 231 -50.89 -4.33 4.88
CA LYS A 231 -51.12 -2.89 4.63
C LYS A 231 -49.94 -2.01 4.15
N PRO A 232 -50.25 -0.98 3.33
CA PRO A 232 -49.34 -0.45 2.32
C PRO A 232 -48.54 0.78 2.78
N VAL A 233 -47.46 1.01 2.02
CA VAL A 233 -46.45 2.08 2.17
C VAL A 233 -47.08 3.48 2.17
N SER A 234 -46.62 4.35 3.08
CA SER A 234 -47.01 5.78 3.13
C SER A 234 -45.91 6.70 2.54
N PRO A 235 -46.28 7.87 1.96
CA PRO A 235 -45.51 8.55 0.91
C PRO A 235 -44.55 9.66 1.41
N TRP A 236 -43.73 9.42 2.44
CA TRP A 236 -42.81 10.46 2.95
C TRP A 236 -41.46 10.54 2.21
N LEU A 237 -41.11 9.55 1.38
CA LEU A 237 -39.79 9.45 0.73
C LEU A 237 -39.70 10.15 -0.64
N GLN A 238 -40.13 11.42 -0.73
CA GLN A 238 -39.99 12.22 -1.96
C GLN A 238 -39.47 13.66 -1.77
N ARG A 239 -39.04 14.07 -0.58
CA ARG A 239 -38.57 15.46 -0.37
C ARG A 239 -37.39 15.54 0.61
N ASN A 240 -36.17 15.51 0.08
CA ASN A 240 -35.24 16.65 0.13
C ASN A 240 -33.82 16.25 -0.29
N LYS A 241 -33.42 16.80 -1.44
CA LYS A 241 -32.05 17.00 -1.88
C LYS A 241 -31.37 18.03 -0.97
N THR A 242 -30.03 18.03 -0.99
CA THR A 242 -29.07 18.97 -0.39
C THR A 242 -28.69 18.74 1.08
N PHE A 243 -27.58 18.03 1.28
CA PHE A 243 -26.72 18.18 2.46
C PHE A 243 -25.28 18.43 1.98
N ARG A 244 -24.65 19.52 2.43
CA ARG A 244 -23.23 19.83 2.24
C ARG A 244 -22.62 20.04 3.64
N PRO A 245 -21.49 19.42 4.00
CA PRO A 245 -20.78 19.79 5.22
C PRO A 245 -19.72 20.88 4.96
N LYS A 246 -19.58 21.80 5.91
CA LYS A 246 -18.51 22.82 6.00
C LYS A 246 -17.40 22.35 6.96
N PRO A 247 -16.18 22.92 6.87
CA PRO A 247 -14.96 22.37 7.49
C PRO A 247 -14.82 22.76 8.96
N SER A 248 -14.20 21.89 9.76
CA SER A 248 -13.75 22.17 11.13
C SER A 248 -12.25 21.90 11.30
N THR A 249 -11.59 22.83 12.00
CA THR A 249 -10.16 22.97 12.22
C THR A 249 -9.64 22.25 13.48
N THR A 250 -8.47 21.59 13.33
CA THR A 250 -7.36 21.37 14.31
C THR A 250 -7.57 20.42 15.52
N PRO A 251 -6.49 19.92 16.17
CA PRO A 251 -5.57 18.90 15.66
C PRO A 251 -5.28 17.82 16.74
N ASN A 252 -5.51 16.53 16.51
CA ASN A 252 -4.91 15.54 17.40
C ASN A 252 -4.72 14.16 16.77
N ALA A 253 -3.51 13.62 16.98
CA ALA A 253 -3.05 12.25 16.82
C ALA A 253 -3.72 11.40 15.72
N LYS A 254 -3.06 11.31 14.55
CA LYS A 254 -3.37 10.28 13.54
C LYS A 254 -3.00 8.91 14.12
N SER A 255 -4.00 8.23 14.67
CA SER A 255 -3.99 6.79 14.95
C SER A 255 -3.83 6.03 13.62
N ILE A 256 -3.09 4.92 13.65
CA ILE A 256 -2.67 4.01 12.56
C ILE A 256 -3.85 3.32 11.81
N THR A 257 -5.06 3.84 11.90
CA THR A 257 -6.31 3.14 11.53
C THR A 257 -6.72 3.21 10.06
N ASN A 258 -5.88 3.70 9.14
CA ASN A 258 -6.21 3.75 7.70
C ASN A 258 -5.22 2.91 6.89
N TYR A 259 -5.32 1.59 6.95
CA TYR A 259 -4.66 0.67 6.01
C TYR A 259 -5.52 -0.59 5.84
N PHE A 260 -6.63 -0.47 5.12
CA PHE A 260 -7.29 -1.62 4.48
C PHE A 260 -7.44 -1.26 3.02
N SER A 261 -6.52 -1.71 2.17
CA SER A 261 -6.65 -1.56 0.73
C SER A 261 -6.99 -2.94 0.19
N ILE A 262 -8.25 -3.14 -0.16
CA ILE A 262 -8.66 -4.28 -0.98
C ILE A 262 -8.02 -4.08 -2.36
N LEU A 263 -7.34 -5.10 -2.85
CA LEU A 263 -6.58 -5.01 -4.09
C LEU A 263 -7.35 -5.64 -5.23
N LEU A 264 -7.66 -4.83 -6.25
CA LEU A 264 -8.26 -5.29 -7.49
C LEU A 264 -7.16 -5.73 -8.44
N VAL A 265 -7.21 -6.99 -8.84
CA VAL A 265 -6.28 -7.58 -9.80
C VAL A 265 -6.95 -7.56 -11.16
N PHE A 266 -6.47 -6.69 -12.06
CA PHE A 266 -6.88 -6.72 -13.47
C PHE A 266 -5.75 -7.31 -14.30
N ARG A 267 -6.06 -8.37 -15.04
CA ARG A 267 -5.24 -8.84 -16.15
C ARG A 267 -5.91 -8.36 -17.44
N LEU A 268 -5.15 -7.70 -18.31
CA LEU A 268 -5.65 -7.31 -19.62
C LEU A 268 -5.38 -8.49 -20.57
N ASP A 269 -6.43 -9.27 -20.86
CA ASP A 269 -6.39 -10.33 -21.89
C ASP A 269 -6.37 -9.74 -23.32
#